data_AF-A0A7L3MKV5-F1
#
_entry.id   AF-A0A7L3MKV5-F1
#
_cell.length_a   1.000
_cell.length_b   1.000
_cell.length_c   1.000
_cell.angle_alpha   90.00
_cell.angle_beta   90.00
_cell.angle_gamma   90.00
#
_symmetry.space_group_name_H-M   'P 1'
#
loop_
_entity.id
_entity.type
_entity.pdbx_description
1 polymer ?
#
loop_
_entity_poly.entity_id
_entity_poly.type
_entity_poly.pdbx_seq_one_letter_code
_entity_poly.pdbx_strand_id
1 'polypeptide(L)' 'MQAVLSSDFSFAQFRYLQRLLLVHGRWSYIRMCKFLKYFFYKNFAFTLVHFWYGFFSGFSAQ' A
#
# COMPACT_ATOMS: atom_id res chain seq x y z
N MET A 1 -7.77 32.02 2.51
CA MET A 1 -6.75 30.98 2.78
C MET A 1 -7.29 29.76 3.56
N GLN A 2 -8.42 29.85 4.26
CA GLN A 2 -8.94 28.73 5.07
C GLN A 2 -9.05 27.40 4.29
N ALA A 3 -9.56 27.43 3.05
CA ALA A 3 -9.68 26.22 2.21
C ALA A 3 -8.34 25.57 1.82
N VAL A 4 -7.27 26.36 1.70
CA VAL A 4 -5.91 25.87 1.38
C VAL A 4 -5.35 25.12 2.59
N LEU A 5 -5.51 25.71 3.79
CA LEU A 5 -5.04 25.13 5.05
C LEU A 5 -5.85 23.90 5.50
N SER A 6 -7.10 23.77 5.06
CA SER A 6 -7.95 22.61 5.33
C SER A 6 -7.89 21.52 4.25
N SER A 7 -7.00 21.63 3.26
CA SER A 7 -6.91 20.69 2.12
C SER A 7 -5.64 19.85 2.14
N ASP A 8 -5.74 18.57 1.81
CA ASP A 8 -4.58 17.66 1.69
C ASP A 8 -3.62 18.08 0.56
N PHE A 9 -4.15 18.73 -0.47
CA PHE A 9 -3.39 19.23 -1.62
C PHE A 9 -3.80 20.65 -1.95
N SER A 10 -2.82 21.56 -1.92
CA SER A 10 -2.99 22.97 -2.28
C SER A 10 -2.28 23.27 -3.59
N PHE A 11 -2.99 23.87 -4.54
CA PHE A 11 -2.43 24.26 -5.85
C PHE A 11 -3.02 25.59 -6.32
N ALA A 12 -2.20 26.39 -7.01
CA ALA A 12 -2.54 27.77 -7.36
C ALA A 12 -3.55 27.91 -8.51
N GLN A 13 -3.63 26.93 -9.42
CA GLN A 13 -4.52 26.97 -10.60
C GLN A 13 -5.13 25.59 -10.87
N PHE A 14 -6.37 25.57 -11.34
CA PHE A 14 -7.11 24.33 -11.60
C PHE A 14 -6.46 23.41 -12.66
N ARG A 15 -5.70 23.97 -13.61
CA ARG A 15 -4.97 23.19 -14.63
C ARG A 15 -4.00 22.17 -14.04
N TYR A 16 -3.47 22.41 -12.85
CA TYR A 16 -2.55 21.47 -12.18
C TYR A 16 -3.25 20.21 -11.65
N LEU A 17 -4.56 20.28 -11.40
CA LEU A 17 -5.35 19.15 -10.92
C LEU A 17 -5.37 17.99 -11.94
N GLN A 18 -5.44 18.31 -13.23
CA GLN A 18 -5.45 17.30 -14.31
C GLN A 18 -4.17 16.46 -14.30
N ARG A 19 -2.99 17.10 -14.19
CA ARG A 19 -1.71 16.38 -14.13
C ARG A 19 -1.51 15.65 -12.80
N LEU A 20 -2.02 16.21 -11.70
CA LEU A 20 -1.97 15.56 -10.39
C LEU A 20 -2.77 14.25 -10.40
N LEU A 21 -4.03 14.27 -10.83
CA LEU A 21 -4.88 13.08 -10.85
C LEU A 21 -4.43 12.05 -11.89
N LEU A 22 -4.25 12.47 -13.14
CA LEU A 22 -4.05 11.53 -14.25
C LEU A 22 -2.65 10.90 -14.26
N VAL A 23 -1.62 11.65 -13.88
CA VAL A 23 -0.24 11.15 -13.85
C VAL A 23 0.09 10.64 -12.45
N HIS A 24 0.07 11.52 -11.44
CA HIS A 24 0.54 11.16 -10.10
C HIS A 24 -0.44 10.21 -9.39
N GLY A 25 -1.75 10.44 -9.53
CA GLY A 25 -2.78 9.55 -9.00
C GLY A 25 -2.67 8.14 -9.57
N ARG A 26 -2.58 8.02 -10.90
CA ARG A 26 -2.41 6.70 -11.57
C ARG A 26 -1.12 6.00 -11.16
N TRP A 27 0.00 6.72 -11.10
CA TRP A 27 1.29 6.16 -10.68
C TRP A 27 1.28 5.72 -9.21
N SER A 28 0.68 6.53 -8.33
CA SER A 28 0.51 6.18 -6.92
C SER A 28 -0.33 4.91 -6.76
N TYR A 29 -1.47 4.84 -7.45
CA TYR A 29 -2.36 3.69 -7.44
C TYR A 29 -1.65 2.40 -7.89
N ILE A 30 -0.96 2.42 -9.04
CA ILE A 30 -0.25 1.23 -9.55
C ILE A 30 0.85 0.77 -8.56
N ARG A 31 1.61 1.71 -7.98
CA ARG A 31 2.64 1.38 -6.98
C ARG A 31 2.02 0.77 -5.73
N MET A 32 0.93 1.35 -5.22
CA MET A 32 0.22 0.86 -4.04
C MET A 32 -0.34 -0.55 -4.27
N CYS A 33 -0.95 -0.81 -5.43
CA CYS A 33 -1.44 -2.14 -5.77
C CYS A 33 -0.33 -3.19 -5.86
N LYS A 34 0.84 -2.84 -6.42
CA LYS A 34 1.99 -3.74 -6.46
C LYS A 34 2.54 -4.00 -5.05
N PHE A 35 2.65 -2.94 -4.25
CA PHE A 35 3.09 -3.03 -2.86
C PHE A 35 2.17 -3.92 -2.03
N LEU A 36 0.85 -3.71 -2.09
CA LEU A 36 -0.13 -4.52 -1.36
C LEU A 36 -0.05 -6.00 -1.74
N LYS A 37 -0.02 -6.31 -3.04
CA LYS A 37 0.13 -7.69 -3.52
C LYS A 37 1.41 -8.35 -2.99
N TYR A 38 2.54 -7.64 -3.08
CA TYR A 38 3.80 -8.14 -2.55
C TYR A 38 3.77 -8.30 -1.03
N PHE A 39 3.12 -7.38 -0.31
CA PHE A 39 2.95 -7.44 1.12
C PHE A 39 2.17 -8.68 1.56
N PHE A 40 1.04 -8.99 0.91
CA PHE A 40 0.30 -10.21 1.22
C PHE A 40 1.12 -11.46 0.88
N TYR A 41 1.76 -11.49 -0.28
CA TYR A 41 2.57 -12.62 -0.71
C TYR A 41 3.67 -12.95 0.31
N LYS A 42 4.50 -11.97 0.70
CA LYS A 42 5.62 -12.20 1.61
C LYS A 42 5.17 -12.66 3.01
N ASN A 43 4.10 -12.06 3.53
CA ASN A 43 3.60 -12.39 4.86
C ASN A 43 2.96 -13.78 4.87
N PHE A 44 2.15 -14.10 3.85
CA PHE A 44 1.50 -15.40 3.75
C PHE A 44 2.54 -16.51 3.56
N ALA A 45 3.53 -16.31 2.69
CA ALA A 45 4.62 -17.26 2.51
C ALA A 45 5.37 -17.52 3.82
N PHE A 46 5.70 -16.46 4.57
CA PHE A 46 6.36 -16.58 5.87
C PHE A 46 5.49 -17.35 6.88
N THR A 47 4.23 -16.96 7.05
CA THR A 47 3.32 -17.61 8.00
C THR A 47 3.07 -19.07 7.64
N LEU A 48 2.96 -19.42 6.34
CA LEU A 48 2.75 -20.79 5.90
C LEU A 48 3.93 -21.70 6.25
N VAL A 49 5.17 -21.21 6.17
CA VAL A 49 6.35 -21.99 6.55
C VAL A 49 6.29 -22.34 8.04
N HIS A 50 5.98 -21.37 8.89
CA HIS A 50 5.81 -21.61 10.33
C HIS A 50 4.62 -22.53 10.64
N PHE A 51 3.51 -22.36 9.92
CA PHE A 51 2.34 -23.23 10.07
C PHE A 51 2.66 -24.67 9.69
N TRP A 52 3.39 -24.89 8.59
CA TRP A 52 3.83 -26.21 8.15
C TRP A 52 4.79 -26.84 9.15
N TYR A 53 5.80 -26.09 9.59
CA TYR A 53 6.74 -26.53 10.62
C TYR A 53 6.03 -26.90 11.92
N GLY A 54 4.99 -26.16 12.30
CA GLY A 54 4.15 -26.45 13.46
C GLY A 54 3.57 -27.87 13.47
N PHE A 55 3.23 -28.46 12.32
CA PHE A 55 2.78 -29.85 12.25
C PHE A 55 3.89 -30.85 12.60
N PHE A 56 5.15 -30.58 12.22
CA PHE A 56 6.28 -31.45 12.54
C PHE A 56 6.73 -31.29 14.00
N SER A 57 6.57 -30.09 14.57
CA SER A 57 6.96 -29.78 15.95
C SER A 57 5.84 -29.98 16.97
N GLY A 58 4.71 -30.60 16.58
CA GLY A 58 3.58 -30.84 17.49
C GLY A 58 2.94 -29.55 18.06
N PHE A 59 3.00 -28.45 17.30
CA PHE A 59 2.58 -27.11 17.72
C PHE A 59 3.24 -26.59 19.00
N SER A 60 4.46 -27.06 19.31
CA SER A 60 5.24 -26.59 20.47
C SER A 60 5.65 -25.11 20.43
N ALA A 61 5.25 -24.35 19.39
CA ALA A 61 5.50 -22.92 19.19
C ALA A 61 6.95 -22.51 19.57
N GLN A 62 7.93 -23.19 18.96
CA GLN A 62 9.35 -22.81 19.05
C GLN A 62 9.60 -21.44 18.43
#